data_AF-A0A8H4U675-F1
#
_entry.id   AF-A0A8H4U675-F1
#
_cell.length_a   1.000
_cell.length_b   1.000
_cell.length_c   1.000
_cell.angle_alpha   90.00
_cell.angle_beta   90.00
_cell.angle_gamma   90.00
#
_symmetry.space_group_name_H-M   'P 1'
#
loop_
_entity.id
_entity.type
_entity.pdbx_description
1 polymer ?
#
loop_
_entity_poly.entity_id
_entity_poly.type
_entity_poly.pdbx_seq_one_letter_code
_entity_poly.pdbx_strand_id
1 'polypeptide(L)'
;MSNALSSSLAEAKLVPGVAASLIPEDFKPTTNLKVSFDGKAVELGNLLRASDCKRSPSIQFDQDPNAPGDATYLLLLVDPDAPTPDDPKFAFWRHWVLPGLRPLSGTDAVAQVQPALTEYLGPGPKDDSKPHRYLLLLYRQPTSLDLKKEDVGGEEFTQRRSFDPAKFVEKYGLRLVGANWFLGAGDGWQE
;
A
#
# COMPACT_ATOMS: atom_id res chain seq x y z
N MET A 1 -2.12 11.20 15.11
CA MET A 1 -2.10 10.37 13.88
C MET A 1 -2.44 8.90 14.15
N SER A 2 -1.84 8.22 15.14
CA SER A 2 -2.13 6.80 15.45
C SER A 2 -3.62 6.49 15.71
N ASN A 3 -4.34 7.38 16.40
CA ASN A 3 -5.76 7.15 16.73
C ASN A 3 -6.69 7.31 15.52
N ALA A 4 -6.39 8.20 14.58
CA ALA A 4 -7.21 8.40 13.39
C ALA A 4 -7.06 7.23 12.42
N LEU A 5 -5.82 6.78 12.19
CA LEU A 5 -5.55 5.61 11.35
C LEU A 5 -6.25 4.37 11.92
N SER A 6 -6.01 4.03 13.19
CA SER A 6 -6.64 2.85 13.82
C SER A 6 -8.17 2.90 13.78
N SER A 7 -8.77 4.07 14.06
CA SER A 7 -10.23 4.23 13.97
C SER A 7 -10.73 4.01 12.55
N SER A 8 -10.09 4.62 11.54
CA SER A 8 -10.49 4.45 10.13
C SER A 8 -10.38 2.99 9.65
N LEU A 9 -9.33 2.28 10.07
CA LEU A 9 -9.15 0.87 9.73
C LEU A 9 -10.22 -0.01 10.38
N ALA A 10 -10.62 0.30 11.62
CA ALA A 10 -11.67 -0.41 12.34
C ALA A 10 -13.05 -0.16 11.73
N GLU A 11 -13.39 1.10 11.43
CA GLU A 11 -14.63 1.48 10.74
C GLU A 11 -14.77 0.78 9.38
N ALA A 12 -13.66 0.67 8.64
CA ALA A 12 -13.59 -0.01 7.36
C ALA A 12 -13.48 -1.54 7.47
N LYS A 13 -13.50 -2.12 8.68
CA LYS A 13 -13.34 -3.57 8.93
C LYS A 13 -12.06 -4.15 8.28
N LEU A 14 -11.00 -3.36 8.26
CA LEU A 14 -9.66 -3.76 7.84
C LEU A 14 -8.90 -4.36 9.03
N VAL A 15 -8.97 -3.70 10.19
CA VAL A 15 -8.30 -4.11 11.44
C VAL A 15 -9.21 -3.81 12.65
N PRO A 16 -9.67 -4.83 13.41
CA PRO A 16 -9.58 -6.25 13.09
C PRO A 16 -10.32 -6.57 11.78
N GLY A 17 -9.82 -7.55 11.04
CA GLY A 17 -10.43 -7.93 9.77
C GLY A 17 -9.42 -8.48 8.77
N VAL A 18 -9.71 -8.25 7.49
CA VAL A 18 -8.97 -8.86 6.37
C VAL A 18 -7.48 -8.52 6.41
N ALA A 19 -7.12 -7.33 6.89
CA ALA A 19 -5.76 -6.79 6.88
C ALA A 19 -4.99 -7.03 8.19
N ALA A 20 -5.57 -7.73 9.18
CA ALA A 20 -4.94 -7.96 10.48
C ALA A 20 -3.61 -8.74 10.40
N SER A 21 -3.39 -9.52 9.34
CA SER A 21 -2.10 -10.19 9.08
C SER A 21 -1.00 -9.27 8.55
N LEU A 22 -1.35 -8.07 8.08
CA LEU A 22 -0.42 -7.07 7.56
C LEU A 22 -0.25 -5.89 8.50
N ILE A 23 -1.32 -5.51 9.20
CA ILE A 23 -1.36 -4.37 10.12
C ILE A 23 -1.79 -4.90 11.48
N PRO A 24 -0.86 -5.01 12.45
CA PRO A 24 -1.20 -5.39 13.82
C PRO A 24 -2.25 -4.46 14.44
N GLU A 25 -3.14 -4.98 15.28
CA GLU A 25 -4.19 -4.17 15.93
C GLU A 25 -3.63 -3.04 16.80
N ASP A 26 -2.47 -3.26 17.41
CA ASP A 26 -1.77 -2.28 18.25
C ASP A 26 -0.75 -1.43 17.46
N PHE A 27 -0.79 -1.49 16.13
CA PHE A 27 0.15 -0.78 15.26
C PHE A 27 0.13 0.73 15.52
N LYS A 28 1.32 1.26 15.81
CA LYS A 28 1.58 2.69 15.95
C LYS A 28 2.56 3.10 14.84
N PRO A 29 2.11 3.89 13.84
CA PRO A 29 3.00 4.41 12.81
C PRO A 29 4.16 5.18 13.42
N THR A 30 5.39 4.91 12.96
CA THR A 30 6.57 5.67 13.34
C THR A 30 6.88 6.79 12.35
N THR A 31 6.27 6.74 11.16
CA THR A 31 6.29 7.82 10.16
C THR A 31 4.91 8.02 9.54
N ASN A 32 4.66 9.23 9.01
CA ASN A 32 3.42 9.56 8.33
C ASN A 32 3.55 9.33 6.83
N LEU A 33 2.81 8.35 6.29
CA LEU A 33 2.78 8.07 4.86
C LEU A 33 1.74 8.97 4.16
N LYS A 34 2.23 9.98 3.44
CA LYS A 34 1.41 10.84 2.57
C LYS A 34 1.49 10.32 1.14
N VAL A 35 0.32 10.18 0.52
CA VAL A 35 0.18 9.71 -0.86
C VAL A 35 -0.78 10.64 -1.57
N SER A 36 -0.48 11.01 -2.82
CA SER A 36 -1.34 11.86 -3.63
C SER A 36 -1.43 11.37 -5.07
N PHE A 37 -2.65 11.21 -5.56
CA PHE A 37 -2.96 10.86 -6.94
C PHE A 37 -3.40 12.12 -7.69
N ASP A 38 -2.57 12.60 -8.61
CA ASP A 38 -2.86 13.80 -9.42
C ASP A 38 -3.26 15.03 -8.58
N GLY A 39 -2.62 15.21 -7.43
CA GLY A 39 -2.91 16.28 -6.47
C GLY A 39 -4.02 15.98 -5.46
N LYS A 40 -4.72 14.84 -5.60
CA LYS A 40 -5.73 14.39 -4.63
C LYS A 40 -5.08 13.55 -3.53
N ALA A 41 -5.11 14.06 -2.31
CA ALA A 41 -4.53 13.36 -1.16
C ALA A 41 -5.32 12.09 -0.81
N VAL A 42 -4.58 11.07 -0.36
CA VAL A 42 -5.14 9.89 0.30
C VAL A 42 -5.25 10.19 1.79
N GLU A 43 -6.47 10.11 2.32
CA GLU A 43 -6.84 10.56 3.65
C GLU A 43 -7.67 9.49 4.36
N LEU A 44 -7.01 8.38 4.73
CA LEU A 44 -7.55 7.39 5.66
C LEU A 44 -8.97 6.90 5.32
N GLY A 45 -9.21 6.57 4.05
CA GLY A 45 -10.49 6.00 3.60
C GLY A 45 -11.34 6.92 2.73
N ASN A 46 -10.87 8.12 2.38
CA ASN A 46 -11.55 8.96 1.40
C ASN A 46 -11.74 8.23 0.05
N LEU A 47 -12.78 8.62 -0.70
CA LEU A 47 -13.08 8.03 -1.99
C LEU A 47 -12.30 8.70 -3.12
N LEU A 48 -11.59 7.91 -3.92
CA LEU A 48 -10.95 8.31 -5.16
C LEU A 48 -11.55 7.54 -6.33
N ARG A 49 -11.65 8.20 -7.48
CA ARG A 49 -12.12 7.55 -8.70
C ARG A 49 -10.99 6.78 -9.36
N ALA A 50 -11.34 5.72 -10.08
CA ALA A 50 -10.37 4.95 -10.86
C ALA A 50 -9.58 5.84 -11.83
N SER A 51 -10.23 6.86 -12.43
CA SER A 51 -9.55 7.83 -13.29
C SER A 51 -8.49 8.67 -12.57
N ASP A 52 -8.72 9.03 -11.31
CA ASP A 52 -7.76 9.78 -10.48
C ASP A 52 -6.48 8.97 -10.27
N CYS A 53 -6.63 7.65 -10.15
CA CYS A 53 -5.57 6.72 -9.79
C CYS A 53 -4.92 6.03 -11.01
N LYS A 54 -5.11 6.55 -12.23
CA LYS A 54 -4.54 5.95 -13.46
C LYS A 54 -3.01 5.94 -13.47
N ARG A 55 -2.38 6.96 -12.89
CA ARG A 55 -0.92 7.09 -12.77
C ARG A 55 -0.49 6.76 -11.35
N SER A 56 0.76 6.33 -11.19
CA SER A 56 1.32 6.12 -9.86
C SER A 56 1.28 7.43 -9.05
N PRO A 57 1.06 7.34 -7.73
CA PRO A 57 0.95 8.52 -6.89
C PRO A 57 2.32 9.11 -6.58
N SER A 58 2.33 10.37 -6.12
CA SER A 58 3.47 10.87 -5.35
C SER A 58 3.45 10.29 -3.93
N ILE A 59 4.63 10.07 -3.38
CA ILE A 59 4.83 9.48 -2.04
C ILE A 59 5.71 10.42 -1.24
N GLN A 60 5.32 10.69 0.00
CA GLN A 60 6.13 11.46 0.95
C GLN A 60 6.03 10.84 2.33
N PHE A 61 7.15 10.76 3.02
CA PHE A 61 7.24 10.32 4.41
C PHE A 61 8.56 10.79 5.00
N ASP A 62 8.64 10.84 6.33
CA ASP A 62 9.88 11.13 7.03
C ASP A 62 10.62 9.83 7.36
N GLN A 63 11.94 9.92 7.54
CA GLN A 63 12.72 8.79 8.00
C GLN A 63 12.15 8.26 9.33
N ASP A 64 11.98 6.94 9.45
CA ASP A 64 11.61 6.30 10.71
C ASP A 64 12.66 6.66 11.77
N PRO A 65 12.26 7.29 12.90
CA PRO A 65 13.20 7.73 13.93
C PRO A 65 13.97 6.57 14.58
N ASN A 66 13.49 5.34 14.41
CA ASN A 66 14.13 4.14 14.93
C ASN A 66 15.03 3.43 13.90
N ALA A 67 15.25 4.04 12.74
CA ALA A 67 16.00 3.45 11.62
C ALA A 67 17.39 4.10 11.46
N PRO A 68 18.39 3.35 10.95
CA PRO A 68 19.65 3.92 10.48
C PRO A 68 19.44 5.02 9.42
N GLY A 69 20.38 5.97 9.32
CA GLY A 69 20.34 7.09 8.38
C GLY A 69 20.31 6.69 6.90
N ASP A 70 20.76 5.48 6.57
CA ASP A 70 20.82 4.93 5.22
C ASP A 70 19.70 3.92 4.93
N ALA A 71 18.73 3.79 5.84
CA ALA A 71 17.63 2.85 5.71
C ALA A 71 16.83 3.08 4.42
N THR A 72 16.44 1.97 3.79
CA THR A 72 15.54 1.96 2.65
C THR A 72 14.17 1.44 3.06
N TYR A 73 13.16 1.83 2.27
CA TYR A 73 11.78 1.48 2.51
C TYR A 73 11.16 0.85 1.26
N LEU A 74 10.17 0.00 1.49
CA LEU A 74 9.35 -0.63 0.47
C LEU A 74 7.92 -0.13 0.62
N LEU A 75 7.34 0.38 -0.47
CA LEU A 75 5.91 0.64 -0.54
C LEU A 75 5.19 -0.55 -1.18
N LEU A 76 4.15 -1.02 -0.53
CA LEU A 76 3.24 -2.05 -1.01
C LEU A 76 1.84 -1.45 -1.21
N LEU A 77 1.28 -1.61 -2.41
CA LEU A 77 -0.12 -1.32 -2.72
C LEU A 77 -0.87 -2.62 -2.99
N VAL A 78 -1.86 -2.93 -2.17
CA VAL A 78 -2.67 -4.15 -2.28
C VAL A 78 -4.16 -3.88 -2.12
N ASP A 79 -4.97 -4.71 -2.76
CA ASP A 79 -6.43 -4.67 -2.73
C ASP A 79 -6.98 -5.95 -2.07
N PRO A 80 -7.39 -5.91 -0.79
CA PRO A 80 -8.12 -6.98 -0.10
C PRO A 80 -9.49 -7.33 -0.69
N ASP A 81 -10.02 -6.55 -1.62
CA ASP A 81 -11.38 -6.67 -2.11
C ASP A 81 -11.45 -7.26 -3.52
N ALA A 82 -10.34 -7.63 -4.15
CA ALA A 82 -10.37 -8.16 -5.52
C ALA A 82 -11.02 -9.57 -5.59
N PRO A 83 -11.85 -9.87 -6.62
CA PRO A 83 -12.30 -8.98 -7.69
C PRO A 83 -13.42 -8.01 -7.30
N THR A 84 -14.15 -8.26 -6.21
CA THR A 84 -15.16 -7.34 -5.65
C THR A 84 -15.26 -7.54 -4.13
N PRO A 85 -15.57 -6.50 -3.33
CA PRO A 85 -15.67 -6.63 -1.86
C PRO A 85 -16.65 -7.72 -1.39
N ASP A 86 -17.66 -8.03 -2.19
CA ASP A 86 -18.69 -9.05 -1.89
C ASP A 86 -18.25 -10.49 -2.19
N ASP A 87 -17.23 -10.70 -3.04
CA ASP A 87 -16.62 -12.00 -3.37
C ASP A 87 -15.09 -11.81 -3.57
N PRO A 88 -14.31 -11.56 -2.49
CA PRO A 88 -12.91 -11.16 -2.59
C PRO A 88 -11.95 -12.36 -2.78
N LYS A 89 -12.27 -13.26 -3.72
CA LYS A 89 -11.52 -14.52 -3.94
C LYS A 89 -10.08 -14.34 -4.46
N PHE A 90 -9.70 -13.12 -4.86
CA PHE A 90 -8.34 -12.76 -5.31
C PHE A 90 -7.64 -11.81 -4.34
N ALA A 91 -8.19 -11.64 -3.12
CA ALA A 91 -7.51 -10.94 -2.04
C ALA A 91 -6.21 -11.67 -1.67
N PHE A 92 -5.07 -11.00 -1.58
CA PHE A 92 -4.80 -9.58 -1.82
C PHE A 92 -4.26 -9.36 -3.23
N TRP A 93 -4.97 -8.59 -4.06
CA TRP A 93 -4.45 -8.28 -5.39
C TRP A 93 -3.27 -7.30 -5.30
N ARG A 94 -2.15 -7.68 -5.91
CA ARG A 94 -0.92 -6.87 -5.89
C ARG A 94 -0.90 -5.81 -7.01
N HIS A 95 -1.08 -4.56 -6.62
CA HIS A 95 -1.04 -3.41 -7.52
C HIS A 95 0.36 -2.86 -7.71
N TRP A 96 1.17 -2.79 -6.65
CA TRP A 96 2.49 -2.17 -6.71
C TRP A 96 3.41 -2.69 -5.61
N VAL A 97 4.67 -2.97 -5.97
CA VAL A 97 5.75 -3.26 -5.01
C VAL A 97 6.97 -2.45 -5.40
N LEU A 98 7.22 -1.40 -4.62
CA LEU A 98 8.29 -0.44 -4.88
C LEU A 98 9.32 -0.47 -3.75
N PRO A 99 10.44 -1.18 -3.91
CA PRO A 99 11.52 -1.17 -2.93
C PRO A 99 12.43 0.06 -3.10
N GLY A 100 13.37 0.22 -2.17
CA GLY A 100 14.46 1.18 -2.31
C GLY A 100 14.02 2.64 -2.23
N LEU A 101 12.93 2.96 -1.54
CA LEU A 101 12.55 4.33 -1.24
C LEU A 101 13.46 4.92 -0.16
N ARG A 102 13.85 6.18 -0.31
CA ARG A 102 14.61 6.95 0.67
C ARG A 102 14.06 8.38 0.79
N PRO A 103 13.56 8.79 1.96
CA PRO A 103 13.13 10.17 2.16
C PRO A 103 14.35 11.09 2.18
N LEU A 104 14.28 12.21 1.46
CA LEU A 104 15.39 13.16 1.35
C LEU A 104 15.28 14.22 2.44
N SER A 105 16.23 14.18 3.38
CA SER A 105 16.26 15.08 4.54
C SER A 105 16.09 16.55 4.15
N GLY A 106 15.20 17.25 4.84
CA GLY A 106 14.93 18.68 4.62
C GLY A 106 14.08 18.99 3.38
N THR A 107 13.48 17.98 2.75
CA THR A 107 12.58 18.14 1.60
C THR A 107 11.38 17.19 1.70
N ASP A 108 10.32 17.46 0.95
CA ASP A 108 9.19 16.53 0.80
C ASP A 108 9.43 15.48 -0.31
N ALA A 109 10.68 15.31 -0.76
CA ALA A 109 11.02 14.41 -1.85
C ALA A 109 11.44 13.03 -1.34
N VAL A 110 11.06 12.00 -2.09
CA VAL A 110 11.49 10.61 -1.85
C VAL A 110 12.25 10.14 -3.09
N ALA A 111 13.49 9.71 -2.89
CA ALA A 111 14.29 9.07 -3.92
C ALA A 111 13.94 7.59 -4.04
N GLN A 112 13.91 7.10 -5.27
CA GLN A 112 13.81 5.68 -5.59
C GLN A 112 15.19 5.19 -6.07
N VAL A 113 15.81 4.29 -5.32
CA VAL A 113 17.15 3.74 -5.65
C VAL A 113 17.11 2.32 -6.21
N GLN A 114 15.92 1.73 -6.36
CA GLN A 114 15.70 0.40 -6.94
C GLN A 114 14.50 0.42 -7.89
N PRO A 115 14.48 -0.38 -8.97
CA PRO A 115 13.31 -0.52 -9.83
C PRO A 115 12.14 -1.18 -9.07
N ALA A 116 10.92 -0.99 -9.58
CA ALA A 116 9.76 -1.68 -9.04
C ALA A 116 9.89 -3.21 -9.28
N LEU A 117 9.50 -4.00 -8.27
CA LEU A 117 9.40 -5.46 -8.43
C LEU A 117 8.09 -5.85 -9.09
N THR A 118 7.07 -5.03 -8.88
CA THR A 118 5.79 -5.10 -9.56
C THR A 118 5.48 -3.70 -10.01
N GLU A 119 5.37 -3.48 -11.32
CA GLU A 119 5.03 -2.18 -11.88
C GLU A 119 3.65 -1.72 -11.40
N TYR A 120 3.47 -0.40 -11.28
CA TYR A 120 2.21 0.17 -10.83
C TYR A 120 1.08 -0.21 -11.80
N LEU A 121 0.03 -0.81 -11.26
CA LEU A 121 -1.24 -0.99 -11.94
C LEU A 121 -2.31 -0.28 -11.10
N GLY A 122 -3.01 0.68 -11.69
CA GLY A 122 -4.00 1.47 -10.96
C GLY A 122 -5.23 0.66 -10.53
N PRO A 123 -6.03 1.21 -9.60
CA PRO A 123 -7.38 0.74 -9.31
C PRO A 123 -8.19 0.52 -10.59
N GLY A 124 -8.89 -0.62 -10.65
CA GLY A 124 -9.81 -0.96 -11.75
C GLY A 124 -11.16 -1.51 -11.29
N PRO A 125 -11.78 -1.00 -10.20
CA PRO A 125 -13.12 -1.42 -9.82
C PRO A 125 -14.11 -1.04 -10.94
N LYS A 126 -15.07 -1.91 -11.21
CA LYS A 126 -16.14 -1.63 -12.17
C LYS A 126 -17.18 -0.70 -11.55
N ASP A 127 -17.94 0.00 -12.40
CA ASP A 127 -18.99 0.93 -11.96
C ASP A 127 -20.11 0.25 -11.17
N ASP A 128 -20.34 -1.04 -11.38
CA ASP A 128 -21.32 -1.87 -10.67
C ASP A 128 -20.76 -2.55 -9.41
N SER A 129 -19.46 -2.42 -9.15
CA SER A 129 -18.82 -2.93 -7.92
C SER A 129 -18.93 -1.89 -6.80
N LYS A 130 -19.06 -2.36 -5.57
CA LYS A 130 -18.83 -1.50 -4.39
C LYS A 130 -17.39 -0.98 -4.40
N PRO A 131 -17.11 0.18 -3.80
CA PRO A 131 -15.75 0.70 -3.71
C PRO A 131 -14.81 -0.30 -3.00
N HIS A 132 -13.63 -0.50 -3.58
CA HIS A 132 -12.58 -1.36 -3.04
C HIS A 132 -11.71 -0.58 -2.05
N ARG A 133 -11.21 -1.25 -1.01
CA ARG A 133 -10.28 -0.68 -0.04
C ARG A 133 -8.85 -0.92 -0.53
N TYR A 134 -8.15 0.13 -0.93
CA TYR A 134 -6.75 0.05 -1.37
C TYR A 134 -5.80 0.40 -0.22
N LEU A 135 -4.92 -0.53 0.16
CA LEU A 135 -3.97 -0.37 1.25
C LEU A 135 -2.60 0.05 0.73
N LEU A 136 -2.08 1.18 1.22
CA LEU A 136 -0.71 1.66 1.01
C LEU A 136 0.09 1.42 2.29
N LEU A 137 1.02 0.48 2.24
CA LEU A 137 1.79 0.03 3.40
C LEU A 137 3.28 0.32 3.17
N LEU A 138 3.87 1.10 4.07
CA LEU A 138 5.29 1.45 4.02
C LEU A 138 6.06 0.59 5.03
N TYR A 139 6.99 -0.19 4.52
CA TYR A 139 7.85 -1.06 5.30
C TYR A 139 9.28 -0.58 5.29
N ARG A 140 9.93 -0.58 6.44
CA ARG A 140 11.39 -0.48 6.53
C ARG A 140 12.01 -1.81 6.10
N GLN A 141 12.97 -1.75 5.20
CA GLN A 141 13.74 -2.92 4.74
C GLN A 141 14.85 -3.24 5.75
N PRO A 142 15.18 -4.53 5.97
CA PRO A 142 16.45 -4.92 6.56
C PRO A 142 17.64 -4.38 5.77
N THR A 143 18.75 -4.16 6.47
CA THR A 143 20.02 -3.77 5.85
C THR A 143 20.43 -4.81 4.81
N SER A 144 20.87 -4.35 3.64
CA SER A 144 21.34 -5.19 2.53
C SER A 144 20.29 -6.14 1.92
N LEU A 145 19.00 -5.89 2.15
CA LEU A 145 17.94 -6.63 1.46
C LEU A 145 18.02 -6.38 -0.06
N ASP A 146 18.23 -7.44 -0.83
CA ASP A 146 18.23 -7.47 -2.29
C ASP A 146 17.03 -8.29 -2.78
N LEU A 147 15.97 -7.60 -3.21
CA LEU A 147 14.77 -8.24 -3.75
C LEU A 147 14.80 -8.25 -5.27
N LYS A 148 14.25 -9.30 -5.86
CA LYS A 148 14.16 -9.52 -7.31
C LYS A 148 12.71 -9.74 -7.73
N LYS A 149 12.43 -9.65 -9.03
CA LYS A 149 11.06 -9.82 -9.55
C LYS A 149 10.49 -11.21 -9.26
N GLU A 150 11.36 -12.21 -9.14
CA GLU A 150 10.97 -13.58 -8.80
C GLU A 150 10.47 -13.71 -7.36
N ASP A 151 10.90 -12.82 -6.45
CA ASP A 151 10.46 -12.82 -5.06
C ASP A 151 8.99 -12.42 -4.90
N VAL A 152 8.46 -11.67 -5.88
CA VAL A 152 7.02 -11.38 -6.02
C VAL A 152 6.35 -12.28 -7.07
N GLY A 153 7.09 -13.21 -7.68
CA GLY A 153 6.54 -14.20 -8.61
C GLY A 153 6.28 -13.72 -10.04
N GLY A 154 6.68 -12.51 -10.45
CA GLY A 154 6.49 -11.95 -11.80
C GLY A 154 5.31 -10.97 -11.93
N GLU A 155 4.99 -10.49 -13.15
CA GLU A 155 4.05 -9.38 -13.39
C GLU A 155 2.65 -9.80 -13.87
N GLU A 156 2.48 -11.07 -14.25
CA GLU A 156 1.27 -11.56 -14.91
C GLU A 156 0.05 -11.52 -13.99
N PHE A 157 -1.14 -11.48 -14.59
CA PHE A 157 -2.42 -11.44 -13.88
C PHE A 157 -2.52 -12.54 -12.80
N THR A 158 -2.13 -13.76 -13.15
CA THR A 158 -2.17 -14.91 -12.22
C THR A 158 -1.14 -14.79 -11.10
N GLN A 159 -0.02 -14.13 -11.34
CA GLN A 159 1.04 -13.91 -10.35
C GLN A 159 0.64 -12.80 -9.37
N ARG A 160 0.01 -11.72 -9.85
CA ARG A 160 -0.49 -10.63 -9.02
C ARG A 160 -1.60 -11.05 -8.06
N ARG A 161 -2.55 -11.88 -8.52
CA ARG A 161 -3.65 -12.39 -7.68
C ARG A 161 -3.26 -13.50 -6.71
N SER A 162 -2.13 -14.17 -6.94
CA SER A 162 -1.67 -15.28 -6.10
C SER A 162 -0.64 -14.81 -5.07
N PHE A 163 -0.45 -13.50 -4.95
CA PHE A 163 0.51 -12.90 -4.03
C PHE A 163 0.00 -12.96 -2.59
N ASP A 164 0.80 -13.52 -1.70
CA ASP A 164 0.54 -13.52 -0.26
C ASP A 164 1.40 -12.44 0.39
N PRO A 165 0.86 -11.23 0.64
CA PRO A 165 1.65 -10.14 1.19
C PRO A 165 2.13 -10.44 2.61
N ALA A 166 1.38 -11.20 3.41
CA ALA A 166 1.74 -11.51 4.79
C ALA A 166 2.96 -12.43 4.83
N LYS A 167 2.96 -13.49 4.02
CA LYS A 167 4.14 -14.37 3.86
C LYS A 167 5.33 -13.61 3.29
N PHE A 168 5.10 -12.70 2.35
CA PHE A 168 6.18 -11.89 1.77
C PHE A 168 6.84 -11.00 2.82
N VAL A 169 6.06 -10.25 3.61
CA VAL A 169 6.63 -9.34 4.63
C VAL A 169 7.36 -10.12 5.73
N GLU A 170 6.81 -11.25 6.16
CA GLU A 170 7.42 -12.13 7.14
C GLU A 170 8.75 -12.71 6.63
N LYS A 171 8.74 -13.31 5.42
CA LYS A 171 9.91 -13.95 4.80
C LYS A 171 11.11 -13.01 4.71
N TYR A 172 10.88 -11.74 4.37
CA TYR A 172 11.94 -10.76 4.18
C TYR A 172 12.14 -9.82 5.38
N GLY A 173 11.52 -10.10 6.53
CA GLY A 173 11.72 -9.32 7.76
C GLY A 173 11.34 -7.84 7.60
N LEU A 174 10.34 -7.54 6.78
CA LEU A 174 9.89 -6.18 6.52
C LEU A 174 9.13 -5.63 7.73
N ARG A 175 9.49 -4.45 8.21
CA ARG A 175 8.86 -3.83 9.38
C ARG A 175 7.92 -2.71 8.97
N LEU A 176 6.62 -2.84 9.26
CA LEU A 176 5.65 -1.79 9.00
C LEU A 176 5.99 -0.53 9.80
N VAL A 177 6.08 0.62 9.13
CA VAL A 177 6.42 1.92 9.75
C VAL A 177 5.39 3.00 9.47
N GLY A 178 4.62 2.86 8.38
CA GLY A 178 3.53 3.76 8.02
C GLY A 178 2.47 3.03 7.20
N ALA A 179 1.25 3.53 7.27
CA ALA A 179 0.14 3.03 6.45
C ALA A 179 -0.81 4.17 6.13
N ASN A 180 -1.46 4.08 4.97
CA ASN A 180 -2.56 4.92 4.56
C ASN A 180 -3.48 4.09 3.65
N TRP A 181 -4.70 4.52 3.40
CA TRP A 181 -5.63 3.76 2.56
C TRP A 181 -6.72 4.67 1.99
N PHE A 182 -7.37 4.22 0.92
CA PHE A 182 -8.51 4.91 0.30
C PHE A 182 -9.54 3.92 -0.23
N LEU A 183 -10.75 4.43 -0.48
CA LEU A 183 -11.76 3.72 -1.25
C LEU A 183 -11.59 4.06 -2.73
N GLY A 184 -11.38 3.06 -3.58
CA GLY A 184 -11.38 3.24 -5.02
C GLY A 184 -12.70 2.79 -5.63
N ALA A 185 -13.32 3.64 -6.44
CA ALA A 185 -14.58 3.35 -7.11
C ALA A 185 -14.47 3.57 -8.62
N GLY A 186 -15.30 2.85 -9.38
CA GLY A 186 -15.47 3.11 -10.81
C GLY A 186 -15.92 4.56 -11.04
N ASP A 187 -15.59 5.13 -12.20
CA ASP A 187 -15.93 6.52 -12.51
C ASP A 187 -17.46 6.75 -12.53
N GLY A 188 -18.22 5.73 -12.92
CA GLY A 188 -19.69 5.73 -12.96
C GLY A 188 -20.37 5.26 -11.68
N TRP A 189 -19.62 4.84 -10.66
CA TRP A 189 -20.21 4.35 -9.39
C TRP A 189 -21.04 5.43 -8.68
N GLN A 190 -22.21 5.04 -8.17
CA GLN A 190 -23.15 5.88 -7.42
C GLN A 190 -23.48 5.19 -6.08
N GLU A 191 -23.69 5.99 -5.03
CA GLU A 191 -23.99 5.54 -3.66
C GLU A 191 -25.44 5.03 -3.49
#